data_AF-A0A1Y3EGM6-F1
#
_entry.id   AF-A0A1Y3EGM6-F1
#
_cell.length_a   1.000
_cell.length_b   1.000
_cell.length_c   1.000
_cell.angle_alpha   90.00
_cell.angle_beta   90.00
_cell.angle_gamma   90.00
#
_symmetry.space_group_name_H-M   'P 1'
#
loop_
_entity.id
_entity.type
_entity.pdbx_description
1 polymer ?
#
loop_
_entity_poly.entity_id
_entity_poly.type
_entity_poly.pdbx_seq_one_letter_code
_entity_poly.pdbx_strand_id
1 'polypeptide(L)'
;MLTAMTTHLHTSTLLGLLKLEKYEEIQEQISCLQALLRRTEDLKLTDTEYGYLKLIAFAATDSANTCNVRHLVNLQSQACKELHQQTVDSRYTDLLLLLPTLRSFSKQIIVELFFSGLIGNLQIENVLPFILKMDVLQIFGEVTSGGDMAETQS
;
A
#
# COMPACT_ATOMS: atom_id res chain seq x y z
N MET A 1 13.40 0.93 8.19
CA MET A 1 12.78 -0.41 8.12
C MET A 1 13.30 -1.23 6.94
N LEU A 2 13.10 -0.79 5.68
CA LEU A 2 13.54 -1.55 4.50
C LEU A 2 15.05 -1.86 4.48
N THR A 3 15.89 -0.91 4.91
CA THR A 3 17.34 -1.13 5.04
C THR A 3 17.67 -2.27 6.02
N ALA A 4 16.95 -2.36 7.14
CA ALA A 4 17.13 -3.43 8.12
C ALA A 4 16.67 -4.79 7.57
N MET A 5 15.62 -4.81 6.73
CA MET A 5 15.16 -6.01 6.03
C MET A 5 16.19 -6.49 5.02
N THR A 6 16.79 -5.58 4.24
CA THR A 6 17.92 -5.90 3.34
C THR A 6 19.09 -6.50 4.10
N THR A 7 19.49 -5.91 5.24
CA THR A 7 20.57 -6.43 6.07
C THR A 7 20.24 -7.82 6.63
N HIS A 8 19.03 -8.01 7.15
CA HIS A 8 18.59 -9.31 7.69
C HIS A 8 18.54 -10.41 6.64
N LEU A 9 18.03 -10.10 5.44
CA LEU A 9 18.04 -11.02 4.31
C LEU A 9 19.48 -11.39 3.91
N HIS A 10 20.37 -10.40 3.84
CA HIS A 10 21.77 -10.64 3.48
C HIS A 10 22.46 -11.56 4.49
N THR A 11 22.26 -11.31 5.78
CA THR A 11 22.78 -12.17 6.86
C THR A 11 22.16 -13.58 6.82
N SER A 12 20.86 -13.71 6.53
CA SER A 12 20.19 -15.01 6.45
C SER A 12 20.66 -15.86 5.28
N THR A 13 21.02 -15.24 4.15
CA THR A 13 21.65 -15.90 3.01
C THR A 13 23.07 -16.36 3.33
N LEU A 14 23.87 -15.53 4.01
CA LEU A 14 25.22 -15.92 4.47
C LEU A 14 25.20 -17.09 5.46
N LEU A 15 24.14 -17.20 6.26
CA LEU A 15 23.91 -18.31 7.18
C LEU A 15 23.36 -19.58 6.49
N GLY A 16 23.12 -19.54 5.18
CA GLY A 16 22.60 -20.68 4.41
C GLY A 16 21.15 -21.04 4.70
N LEU A 17 20.41 -20.18 5.41
CA LEU A 17 19.01 -20.39 5.80
C LEU A 17 18.03 -20.09 4.66
N LEU A 18 18.51 -19.48 3.57
CA LEU A 18 17.71 -19.02 2.44
C LEU A 18 18.34 -19.47 1.11
N LYS A 19 17.49 -19.94 0.18
CA LYS A 19 17.90 -20.22 -1.19
C LYS A 19 18.22 -18.90 -1.90
N LEU A 20 19.34 -18.87 -2.63
CA LEU A 20 19.83 -17.68 -3.33
C LEU A 20 18.78 -17.06 -4.28
N GLU A 21 18.03 -17.91 -4.98
CA GLU A 21 16.98 -17.50 -5.93
C GLU A 21 15.85 -16.71 -5.25
N LYS A 22 15.40 -17.15 -4.07
CA LYS A 22 14.38 -16.46 -3.28
C LYS A 22 14.92 -15.16 -2.67
N TYR A 23 16.20 -15.14 -2.31
CA TYR A 23 16.87 -13.93 -1.82
C TYR A 23 16.93 -12.84 -2.89
N GLU A 24 17.33 -13.20 -4.12
CA GLU A 24 17.40 -12.25 -5.24
C GLU A 24 16.02 -11.66 -5.56
N GLU A 25 14.98 -12.50 -5.58
CA GLU A 25 13.61 -12.08 -5.83
C GLU A 25 13.12 -11.07 -4.77
N ILE A 26 13.33 -11.37 -3.48
CA ILE A 26 12.95 -10.46 -2.39
C ILE A 26 13.79 -9.18 -2.42
N GLN A 27 15.08 -9.27 -2.70
CA GLN A 27 15.97 -8.11 -2.77
C GLN A 27 15.58 -7.17 -3.91
N GLU A 28 15.19 -7.72 -5.07
CA GLU A 28 14.68 -6.94 -6.21
C GLU A 28 13.40 -6.20 -5.82
N GLN A 29 12.44 -6.87 -5.16
CA GLN A 29 11.22 -6.24 -4.69
C GLN A 29 11.49 -5.13 -3.67
N ILE A 30 12.42 -5.32 -2.73
CA ILE A 30 12.82 -4.28 -1.78
C ILE A 30 13.46 -3.09 -2.51
N SER A 31 14.32 -3.35 -3.49
CA SER A 31 15.00 -2.31 -4.26
C SER A 31 14.00 -1.49 -5.09
N CYS A 32 13.04 -2.16 -5.73
CA CYS A 32 11.94 -1.53 -6.45
C CYS A 32 11.09 -0.66 -5.51
N LEU A 33 10.77 -1.16 -4.31
CA LEU A 33 10.01 -0.42 -3.31
C LEU A 33 10.77 0.82 -2.82
N GLN A 34 12.06 0.71 -2.56
CA GLN A 34 12.90 1.85 -2.19
C GLN A 34 13.00 2.89 -3.31
N ALA A 35 13.02 2.46 -4.58
CA ALA A 35 13.01 3.36 -5.72
C ALA A 35 11.65 4.07 -5.87
N LEU A 36 10.55 3.36 -5.63
CA LEU A 36 9.22 3.95 -5.61
C LEU A 36 9.08 5.00 -4.50
N LEU A 37 9.51 4.68 -3.28
CA LEU A 37 9.46 5.61 -2.14
C LEU A 37 10.26 6.89 -2.41
N ARG A 38 11.48 6.75 -2.95
CA ARG A 38 12.29 7.90 -3.35
C ARG A 38 11.59 8.76 -4.41
N ARG A 39 11.02 8.14 -5.45
CA ARG A 39 10.25 8.87 -6.46
C ARG A 39 9.05 9.60 -5.86
N THR A 40 8.33 8.98 -4.92
CA THR A 40 7.18 9.63 -4.26
C THR A 40 7.62 10.79 -3.36
N GLU A 41 8.78 10.70 -2.72
CA GLU A 41 9.39 11.78 -1.94
C GLU A 41 9.85 12.94 -2.83
N ASP A 42 10.53 12.62 -3.95
CA ASP A 42 11.01 13.61 -4.92
C ASP A 42 9.85 14.38 -5.57
N LEU A 43 8.75 13.69 -5.90
CA LEU A 43 7.55 14.29 -6.50
C LEU A 43 6.74 15.14 -5.51
N LYS A 44 6.99 15.02 -4.20
CA LYS A 44 6.25 15.71 -3.13
C LYS A 44 4.73 15.64 -3.38
N LEU A 45 4.21 14.42 -3.35
CA LEU A 45 2.79 14.16 -3.54
C LEU A 45 1.96 14.88 -2.48
N THR A 46 0.95 15.61 -2.94
CA THR A 46 -0.10 16.13 -2.05
C THR A 46 -1.05 15.01 -1.65
N ASP A 47 -1.73 15.15 -0.51
CA ASP A 47 -2.70 14.14 -0.03
C ASP A 47 -3.77 13.82 -1.08
N THR A 48 -4.21 14.84 -1.82
CA THR A 48 -5.21 14.71 -2.89
C THR A 48 -4.66 13.90 -4.07
N GLU A 49 -3.46 14.19 -4.55
CA GLU A 49 -2.82 13.44 -5.65
C GLU A 49 -2.55 12.00 -5.25
N TYR A 50 -2.10 11.78 -4.02
CA TYR A 50 -1.89 10.45 -3.47
C TYR A 50 -3.21 9.66 -3.36
N GLY A 51 -4.30 10.33 -2.97
CA GLY A 51 -5.65 9.77 -2.94
C GLY A 51 -6.12 9.32 -4.33
N TYR A 52 -5.98 10.18 -5.35
CA TYR A 52 -6.32 9.82 -6.72
C TYR A 52 -5.44 8.70 -7.28
N LEU A 53 -4.13 8.72 -7.01
CA LEU A 53 -3.23 7.64 -7.43
C LEU A 53 -3.62 6.29 -6.79
N LYS A 54 -3.97 6.29 -5.50
CA LYS A 54 -4.51 5.09 -4.83
C LYS A 54 -5.79 4.60 -5.50
N LEU A 55 -6.69 5.52 -5.82
CA LEU A 55 -7.98 5.20 -6.45
C LEU A 55 -7.78 4.61 -7.85
N ILE A 56 -6.89 5.21 -8.65
CA ILE A 56 -6.54 4.74 -10.00
C ILE A 56 -5.86 3.37 -9.92
N ALA A 57 -4.92 3.17 -8.99
CA ALA A 57 -4.23 1.90 -8.78
C ALA A 57 -5.19 0.79 -8.33
N PHE A 58 -6.13 1.12 -7.43
CA PHE A 58 -7.17 0.21 -6.96
C PHE A 58 -8.10 -0.20 -8.11
N ALA A 59 -8.62 0.78 -8.86
CA ALA A 59 -9.54 0.53 -9.96
C ALA A 59 -8.88 -0.15 -11.17
N ALA A 60 -7.55 -0.13 -11.27
CA ALA A 60 -6.79 -0.85 -12.29
C ALA A 60 -6.63 -2.35 -12.02
N THR A 61 -7.26 -2.91 -10.97
CA THR A 61 -7.16 -4.35 -10.70
C THR A 61 -7.90 -5.15 -11.78
N ASP A 62 -7.15 -6.01 -12.46
CA ASP A 62 -7.58 -6.86 -13.58
C ASP A 62 -8.43 -8.07 -13.15
N SER A 63 -9.22 -7.93 -12.08
CA SER A 63 -10.11 -8.99 -11.61
C SER A 63 -11.36 -9.04 -12.50
N ALA A 64 -11.25 -9.79 -13.59
CA ALA A 64 -12.27 -10.08 -14.60
C ALA A 64 -13.57 -10.74 -14.08
N ASN A 65 -13.83 -10.74 -12.77
CA ASN A 65 -14.75 -11.66 -12.12
C ASN A 65 -15.90 -10.96 -11.35
N THR A 66 -16.10 -9.65 -11.50
CA THR A 66 -17.17 -8.95 -10.75
C THR A 66 -18.08 -8.09 -11.64
N CYS A 67 -19.36 -8.05 -11.28
CA CYS A 67 -20.41 -7.22 -11.89
C CYS A 67 -20.07 -5.71 -11.92
N ASN A 68 -19.06 -5.28 -11.15
CA ASN A 68 -18.70 -3.88 -10.91
C ASN A 68 -17.56 -3.34 -11.76
N VAL A 69 -17.01 -4.13 -12.69
CA VAL A 69 -15.91 -3.69 -13.58
C VAL A 69 -16.24 -2.38 -14.29
N ARG A 70 -17.51 -2.18 -14.73
CA ARG A 70 -17.96 -0.92 -15.35
C ARG A 70 -17.87 0.28 -14.40
N HIS A 71 -18.23 0.10 -13.13
CA HIS A 71 -18.15 1.18 -12.15
C HIS A 71 -16.69 1.50 -11.81
N LEU A 72 -15.81 0.51 -11.71
CA LEU A 72 -14.38 0.71 -11.47
C LEU A 72 -13.70 1.44 -12.64
N VAL A 73 -14.01 1.07 -13.88
CA VAL A 73 -13.49 1.76 -15.07
C VAL A 73 -13.98 3.21 -15.12
N ASN A 74 -15.25 3.45 -14.82
CA ASN A 74 -15.79 4.82 -14.75
C ASN A 74 -15.11 5.63 -13.65
N LEU A 75 -14.89 5.02 -12.47
CA LEU A 75 -14.23 5.65 -11.34
C LEU A 75 -12.77 5.97 -11.65
N GLN A 76 -12.06 5.07 -12.35
CA GLN A 76 -10.72 5.31 -12.84
C GLN A 76 -10.68 6.48 -13.83
N SER A 77 -11.59 6.49 -14.82
CA SER A 77 -11.66 7.57 -15.81
C SER A 77 -11.94 8.92 -15.14
N GLN A 78 -12.84 8.94 -14.15
CA GLN A 78 -13.14 10.15 -13.39
C GLN A 78 -11.94 10.62 -12.57
N ALA A 79 -11.28 9.72 -11.85
CA ALA A 79 -10.08 10.03 -11.06
C ALA A 79 -8.94 10.57 -11.93
N CYS A 80 -8.72 10.00 -13.12
CA CYS A 80 -7.72 10.51 -14.06
C CYS A 80 -8.07 11.91 -14.57
N LYS A 81 -9.33 12.18 -14.88
CA LYS A 81 -9.79 13.51 -15.33
C LYS A 81 -9.64 14.56 -14.24
N GLU A 82 -10.06 14.25 -13.01
CA GLU A 82 -9.95 15.16 -11.87
C GLU A 82 -8.48 15.43 -11.52
N LEU A 83 -7.63 14.40 -11.54
CA LEU A 83 -6.20 14.56 -11.34
C LEU A 83 -5.56 15.46 -12.41
N HIS A 84 -5.93 15.26 -13.69
CA HIS A 84 -5.45 16.10 -14.79
C HIS A 84 -5.94 17.54 -14.69
N GLN A 85 -7.16 17.79 -14.23
CA GLN A 85 -7.68 19.15 -14.03
C GLN A 85 -6.98 19.88 -12.87
N GLN A 86 -6.51 19.16 -11.86
CA GLN A 86 -5.83 19.72 -10.69
C GLN A 86 -4.32 19.85 -10.87
N THR A 87 -3.73 19.28 -11.93
CA THR A 87 -2.28 19.23 -12.14
C THR A 87 -1.88 19.73 -13.53
N VAL A 88 -0.65 20.21 -13.67
CA VAL A 88 -0.05 20.53 -14.97
C VAL A 88 0.34 19.24 -15.72
N ASP A 89 0.26 19.24 -17.05
CA ASP A 89 0.49 18.08 -17.92
C ASP A 89 1.78 17.29 -17.63
N SER A 90 2.88 18.00 -17.33
CA SER A 90 4.16 17.39 -16.96
C SER A 90 4.05 16.58 -15.67
N ARG A 91 3.45 17.17 -14.64
CA ARG A 91 3.25 16.53 -13.33
C ARG A 91 2.25 15.38 -13.44
N TYR A 92 1.16 15.54 -14.18
CA TYR A 92 0.20 14.46 -14.43
C TYR A 92 0.89 13.21 -15.01
N THR A 93 1.78 13.41 -15.99
CA THR A 93 2.53 12.31 -16.62
C THR A 93 3.47 11.63 -15.63
N ASP A 94 4.20 12.41 -14.82
CA ASP A 94 5.10 11.88 -13.79
C ASP A 94 4.35 11.06 -12.73
N LEU A 95 3.15 11.51 -12.34
CA LEU A 95 2.28 10.81 -11.40
C LEU A 95 1.79 9.47 -11.99
N LEU A 96 1.35 9.46 -13.25
CA LEU A 96 0.92 8.23 -13.91
C LEU A 96 2.06 7.23 -14.10
N LEU A 97 3.30 7.70 -14.29
CA LEU A 97 4.49 6.84 -14.40
C LEU A 97 4.81 6.06 -13.10
N LEU A 98 4.22 6.42 -11.96
CA LEU A 98 4.32 5.63 -10.72
C LEU A 98 3.44 4.39 -10.73
N LEU A 99 2.31 4.42 -11.46
CA LEU A 99 1.32 3.33 -11.46
C LEU A 99 1.86 2.01 -12.03
N PRO A 100 2.65 1.99 -13.12
CA PRO A 100 3.28 0.76 -13.60
C PRO A 100 4.21 0.13 -12.57
N THR A 101 5.00 0.94 -11.86
CA THR A 101 5.90 0.46 -10.80
C THR A 101 5.11 -0.18 -9.65
N LEU A 102 3.95 0.39 -9.30
CA LEU A 102 3.04 -0.22 -8.32
C LEU A 102 2.48 -1.58 -8.78
N ARG A 103 2.34 -1.79 -10.10
CA ARG A 103 1.84 -3.06 -10.66
C ARG A 103 2.91 -4.14 -10.81
N SER A 104 4.19 -3.77 -10.88
CA SER A 104 5.28 -4.74 -11.02
C SER A 104 5.58 -5.52 -9.73
N PHE A 105 4.98 -5.15 -8.60
CA PHE A 105 5.19 -5.86 -7.35
C PHE A 105 4.47 -7.21 -7.31
N SER A 106 5.19 -8.25 -6.90
CA SER A 106 4.59 -9.55 -6.62
C SER A 106 3.82 -9.51 -5.32
N LYS A 107 2.51 -9.79 -5.38
CA LYS A 107 1.63 -9.80 -4.21
C LYS A 107 2.13 -10.76 -3.13
N GLN A 108 2.59 -11.95 -3.54
CA GLN A 108 3.08 -12.98 -2.62
C GLN A 108 4.34 -12.50 -1.87
N ILE A 109 5.28 -11.89 -2.58
CA ILE A 109 6.55 -11.44 -1.99
C ILE A 109 6.33 -10.24 -1.07
N ILE A 110 5.47 -9.29 -1.45
CA ILE A 110 5.10 -8.17 -0.58
C ILE A 110 4.48 -8.68 0.71
N VAL A 111 3.56 -9.65 0.62
CA VAL A 111 2.94 -10.24 1.80
C VAL A 111 4.00 -10.90 2.69
N GLU A 112 4.89 -11.71 2.11
CA GLU A 112 5.95 -12.35 2.88
C GLU A 112 6.88 -11.31 3.53
N LEU A 113 7.25 -10.26 2.79
CA LEU A 113 8.12 -9.20 3.28
C LEU A 113 7.54 -8.50 4.52
N PHE A 114 6.27 -8.11 4.49
CA PHE A 114 5.68 -7.32 5.58
C PHE A 114 5.00 -8.16 6.67
N PHE A 115 4.49 -9.34 6.35
CA PHE A 115 3.64 -10.10 7.27
C PHE A 115 4.29 -11.37 7.84
N SER A 116 5.40 -11.87 7.27
CA SER A 116 6.08 -13.07 7.80
C SER A 116 6.50 -12.91 9.27
N GLY A 117 6.94 -11.71 9.67
CA GLY A 117 7.32 -11.42 11.06
C GLY A 117 6.14 -11.24 12.03
N LEU A 118 4.93 -10.97 11.52
CA LEU A 118 3.73 -10.70 12.33
C LEU A 118 2.85 -11.94 12.48
N ILE A 119 2.71 -12.72 11.40
CA ILE A 119 1.77 -13.83 11.30
C ILE A 119 2.51 -15.19 11.23
N GLY A 120 3.83 -15.18 11.12
CA GLY A 120 4.65 -16.37 10.98
C GLY A 120 4.38 -17.08 9.65
N ASN A 121 4.18 -18.40 9.70
CA ASN A 121 3.95 -19.25 8.52
C ASN A 121 2.50 -19.25 8.02
N LEU A 122 1.63 -18.44 8.62
CA LEU A 122 0.20 -18.41 8.28
C LEU A 122 -0.01 -17.55 7.01
N GLN A 123 -0.68 -18.12 6.01
CA GLN A 123 -0.99 -17.40 4.77
C GLN A 123 -1.98 -16.25 5.03
N ILE A 124 -1.72 -15.08 4.44
CA ILE A 124 -2.56 -13.89 4.61
C ILE A 124 -4.02 -14.14 4.21
N GLU A 125 -4.26 -15.04 3.26
CA GLU A 125 -5.61 -15.40 2.80
C GLU A 125 -6.46 -15.99 3.91
N ASN A 126 -5.84 -16.66 4.88
CA ASN A 126 -6.53 -17.23 6.03
C ASN A 126 -6.77 -16.19 7.13
N VAL A 127 -5.99 -15.10 7.17
CA VAL A 127 -6.09 -14.05 8.19
C VAL A 127 -6.99 -12.91 7.73
N LEU A 128 -7.03 -12.63 6.43
CA LEU A 128 -7.81 -11.55 5.85
C LEU A 128 -9.30 -11.59 6.25
N PRO A 129 -9.99 -12.76 6.29
CA PRO A 129 -11.36 -12.83 6.75
C PRO A 129 -11.53 -12.43 8.22
N PHE A 130 -10.52 -12.67 9.07
CA PHE A 130 -10.55 -12.26 10.47
C PHE A 130 -10.29 -10.76 10.62
N ILE A 131 -9.36 -10.20 9.83
CA ILE A 131 -9.13 -8.74 9.77
C ILE A 131 -10.39 -8.01 9.31
N LEU A 132 -11.08 -8.53 8.29
CA LEU A 132 -12.30 -7.92 7.76
C LEU A 132 -13.51 -8.11 8.68
N LYS A 133 -13.52 -9.16 9.51
CA LYS A 133 -14.55 -9.40 10.54
C LYS A 133 -14.24 -8.72 11.87
N MET A 134 -13.01 -8.26 12.07
CA MET A 134 -12.65 -7.45 13.23
C MET A 134 -13.39 -6.12 13.14
N ASP A 135 -14.23 -5.85 14.12
CA ASP A 135 -14.91 -4.57 14.26
C ASP A 135 -13.86 -3.53 14.68
N VAL A 136 -13.25 -2.85 13.69
CA VAL A 136 -12.21 -1.84 13.89
C VAL A 136 -12.70 -0.71 14.82
N LEU A 137 -14.01 -0.50 14.88
CA LEU A 137 -14.67 0.48 15.75
C LEU A 137 -14.60 0.14 17.25
N GLN A 138 -14.49 -1.13 17.64
CA GLN A 138 -14.34 -1.49 19.06
C GLN A 138 -12.94 -1.23 19.60
N ILE A 139 -11.92 -1.16 18.73
CA ILE A 139 -10.52 -0.99 19.14
C ILE A 139 -10.14 0.49 19.27
N PHE A 140 -10.68 1.35 18.40
CA PHE A 140 -10.43 2.80 18.44
C PHE A 140 -11.54 3.60 19.15
N GLY A 141 -12.60 2.93 19.63
CA GLY A 141 -13.74 3.54 20.31
C GLY A 141 -13.47 4.02 21.75
N GLU A 142 -12.31 3.71 22.33
CA GLU A 142 -12.00 4.02 23.73
C GLU A 142 -11.04 5.22 23.91
N VAL A 143 -11.07 6.21 23.00
CA VAL A 143 -10.28 7.46 23.15
C VAL A 143 -11.13 8.72 23.40
N THR A 144 -12.46 8.64 23.36
CA THR A 144 -13.30 9.80 23.69
C THR A 144 -14.53 9.40 24.50
N SER A 145 -14.35 9.07 25.77
CA SER A 145 -15.43 9.21 26.75
C SER A 145 -14.82 9.52 28.11
N GLY A 146 -14.82 10.80 28.48
CA GLY A 146 -14.27 11.26 29.76
C GLY A 146 -14.08 12.76 29.81
N GLY A 147 -15.18 13.52 29.88
CA GLY A 147 -15.13 14.96 30.11
C GLY A 147 -16.45 15.67 29.90
N ASP A 148 -17.55 15.12 30.44
CA ASP A 148 -18.84 15.80 30.46
C ASP A 148 -18.89 16.84 31.60
N MET A 149 -19.40 18.02 31.26
CA MET A 149 -20.01 19.06 32.11
C MET A 149 -19.29 19.60 33.35
N ALA A 150 -18.93 20.89 33.28
CA ALA A 150 -19.31 21.85 34.33
C ALA A 150 -19.51 23.25 33.72
N GLU A 151 -20.78 23.60 33.51
CA GLU A 151 -21.25 24.98 33.46
C GLU A 151 -20.79 25.74 34.72
N THR A 152 -20.28 26.95 34.58
CA THR A 152 -20.65 28.02 35.52
C THR A 152 -20.53 29.38 34.86
N GLN A 153 -21.69 30.00 34.66
CA GLN A 153 -21.85 31.44 34.45
C GLN A 153 -21.37 32.20 35.69
N SER A 154 -20.60 33.27 35.48
CA SER A 154 -20.79 34.61 36.06
C SER A 154 -19.75 35.58 35.51
#